data_AF-A0A3P7NJ79-F1
#
_entry.id   AF-A0A3P7NJ79-F1
#
_cell.length_a   1.000
_cell.length_b   1.000
_cell.length_c   1.000
_cell.angle_alpha   90.00
_cell.angle_beta   90.00
_cell.angle_gamma   90.00
#
_symmetry.space_group_name_H-M   'P 1'
#
loop_
_entity.id
_entity.type
_entity.pdbx_description
1 polymer ?
#
loop_
_entity_poly.entity_id
_entity_poly.type
_entity_poly.pdbx_seq_one_letter_code
_entity_poly.pdbx_strand_id
1 'polypeptide(L)'
;MIVLSQQLEMPQVEKWAVGIMTASVKLRDACLDYMKATFEATVARNFFIQLPADTVLSLLEADDLQVDSEETVLKAIGRWVSPLGKVDETRFRHAEAMMKQVQ
;
A
#
# COMPACT_ATOMS: atom_id res chain seq x y z
N MET A 1 -17.97 -22.37 19.19
CA MET A 1 -17.87 -21.29 18.17
C MET A 1 -16.44 -21.26 17.69
N ILE A 2 -16.19 -21.78 16.49
CA ILE A 2 -14.86 -21.79 15.88
C ILE A 2 -14.62 -20.38 15.34
N VAL A 3 -13.52 -19.78 15.79
CA VAL A 3 -13.00 -18.48 15.37
C VAL A 3 -12.63 -18.57 13.88
N LEU A 4 -13.55 -18.15 13.00
CA LEU A 4 -13.35 -18.02 11.55
C LEU A 4 -12.69 -16.68 11.18
N SER A 5 -11.81 -16.14 12.03
CA SER A 5 -11.17 -14.83 11.81
C SER A 5 -9.67 -14.90 11.49
N GLN A 6 -9.16 -16.06 11.07
CA GLN A 6 -7.93 -16.09 10.28
C GLN A 6 -8.30 -15.85 8.82
N GLN A 7 -8.36 -14.56 8.49
CA GLN A 7 -8.20 -14.07 7.13
C GLN A 7 -7.08 -14.88 6.48
N LEU A 8 -7.38 -15.65 5.43
CA LEU A 8 -6.39 -16.44 4.70
C LEU A 8 -5.30 -15.50 4.19
N GLU A 9 -4.19 -15.39 4.94
CA GLU A 9 -2.98 -14.74 4.45
C GLU A 9 -2.43 -15.67 3.35
N MET A 10 -2.68 -15.31 2.10
CA MET A 10 -2.22 -16.04 0.94
C MET A 10 -1.04 -15.28 0.30
N PRO A 11 0.17 -15.36 0.87
CA PRO A 11 1.32 -14.58 0.40
C PRO A 11 1.68 -14.86 -1.05
N GLN A 12 1.36 -16.05 -1.57
CA GLN A 12 1.56 -16.39 -2.99
C GLN A 12 0.58 -15.66 -3.91
N VAL A 13 -0.66 -15.47 -3.45
CA VAL A 13 -1.69 -14.71 -4.20
C VAL A 13 -1.35 -13.23 -4.19
N GLU A 14 -0.86 -12.71 -3.06
CA GLU A 14 -0.37 -11.33 -2.96
C GLU A 14 0.80 -11.08 -3.90
N LYS A 15 1.82 -11.96 -3.89
CA LYS A 15 2.97 -11.86 -4.81
C LYS A 15 2.56 -11.97 -6.28
N TRP A 16 1.62 -12.86 -6.61
CA TRP A 16 1.07 -12.99 -7.95
C TRP A 16 0.29 -11.75 -8.38
N ALA A 17 -0.52 -11.17 -7.49
CA ALA A 17 -1.24 -9.93 -7.74
C ALA A 17 -0.28 -8.76 -8.03
N VAL A 18 0.82 -8.64 -7.25
CA VAL A 18 1.88 -7.65 -7.55
C VAL A 18 2.43 -7.86 -8.96
N GLY A 19 2.77 -9.09 -9.33
CA GLY A 19 3.33 -9.40 -10.65
C GLY A 19 2.40 -9.06 -11.82
N ILE A 20 1.10 -9.30 -11.68
CA ILE A 20 0.14 -8.96 -12.76
C ILE A 20 -0.13 -7.45 -12.82
N MET A 21 -0.21 -6.76 -11.69
CA MET A 21 -0.33 -5.30 -11.68
C MET A 21 0.86 -4.63 -12.38
N THR A 22 2.06 -5.19 -12.28
CA THR A 22 3.22 -4.66 -13.02
C THR A 22 3.20 -4.97 -14.52
N ALA A 23 2.41 -5.95 -14.97
CA ALA A 23 2.39 -6.44 -16.34
C ALA A 23 1.32 -5.77 -17.23
N SER A 24 0.29 -5.15 -16.66
CA SER A 24 -0.81 -4.54 -17.41
C SER A 24 -1.19 -3.17 -16.87
N VAL A 25 -0.98 -2.13 -17.68
CA VAL A 25 -1.32 -0.74 -17.33
C VAL A 25 -2.80 -0.58 -16.99
N LYS A 26 -3.71 -1.13 -17.82
CA LYS A 26 -5.16 -1.01 -17.57
C LYS A 26 -5.60 -1.67 -16.27
N LEU A 27 -5.01 -2.83 -15.94
CA LEU A 27 -5.33 -3.51 -14.69
C LEU A 27 -4.74 -2.76 -13.51
N ARG A 28 -3.50 -2.25 -13.65
CA ARG A 28 -2.86 -1.42 -12.64
C ARG A 28 -3.71 -0.19 -12.30
N ASP A 29 -4.19 0.52 -13.31
CA ASP A 29 -4.97 1.74 -13.12
C ASP A 29 -6.31 1.42 -12.41
N ALA A 30 -7.01 0.35 -12.83
CA ALA A 30 -8.22 -0.11 -12.15
C ALA A 30 -7.96 -0.57 -10.71
N CYS A 31 -6.82 -1.23 -10.46
CA CYS A 31 -6.41 -1.61 -9.11
C CYS A 31 -6.07 -0.39 -8.25
N LEU A 32 -5.42 0.63 -8.82
CA LEU A 32 -5.14 1.89 -8.14
C LEU A 32 -6.44 2.60 -7.77
N ASP A 33 -7.38 2.73 -8.70
CA ASP A 33 -8.69 3.34 -8.42
C ASP A 33 -9.42 2.63 -7.27
N TYR A 34 -9.39 1.31 -7.26
CA TYR A 34 -9.94 0.52 -6.15
C TYR A 34 -9.20 0.78 -4.82
N MET A 35 -7.86 0.80 -4.84
CA MET A 35 -7.05 1.06 -3.65
C MET A 35 -7.27 2.47 -3.09
N LYS A 36 -7.46 3.47 -3.95
CA LYS A 36 -7.78 4.84 -3.53
C LYS A 36 -9.14 4.91 -2.83
N ALA A 37 -10.14 4.25 -3.39
CA ALA A 37 -11.49 4.20 -2.82
C ALA A 37 -11.56 3.38 -1.52
N THR A 38 -10.59 2.49 -1.29
CA THR A 38 -10.55 1.60 -0.13
C THR A 38 -9.21 1.70 0.61
N PHE A 39 -8.65 2.91 0.70
CA PHE A 39 -7.26 3.11 1.12
C PHE A 39 -6.96 2.52 2.49
N GLU A 40 -7.77 2.80 3.50
CA GLU A 40 -7.53 2.30 4.86
C GLU A 40 -7.58 0.77 4.93
N ALA A 41 -8.56 0.17 4.23
CA ALA A 41 -8.70 -1.28 4.12
C ALA A 41 -7.54 -1.91 3.33
N THR A 42 -6.96 -1.17 2.37
CA THR A 42 -5.79 -1.58 1.58
C THR A 42 -4.52 -1.53 2.43
N VAL A 43 -4.26 -0.41 3.11
CA VAL A 43 -3.12 -0.21 4.00
C VAL A 43 -3.11 -1.23 5.13
N ALA A 44 -4.29 -1.69 5.56
CA ALA A 44 -4.43 -2.75 6.56
C ALA A 44 -3.85 -4.12 6.11
N ARG A 45 -3.74 -4.38 4.81
CA ARG A 45 -3.33 -5.68 4.24
C ARG A 45 -1.81 -5.82 4.13
N ASN A 46 -1.31 -7.05 4.25
CA ASN A 46 0.13 -7.35 4.07
C ASN A 46 0.59 -7.21 2.62
N PHE A 47 -0.33 -7.29 1.66
CA PHE A 47 -0.05 -6.91 0.28
C PHE A 47 0.49 -5.47 0.13
N PHE A 48 0.00 -4.52 0.94
CA PHE A 48 0.41 -3.11 0.84
C PHE A 48 1.92 -2.94 1.09
N ILE A 49 2.47 -3.64 2.07
CA ILE A 49 3.92 -3.62 2.34
C ILE A 49 4.76 -4.31 1.26
N GLN A 50 4.14 -5.03 0.33
CA GLN A 50 4.80 -5.68 -0.81
C GLN A 50 4.75 -4.80 -2.08
N LEU A 51 4.03 -3.69 -2.06
CA LEU A 51 3.93 -2.78 -3.20
C LEU A 51 5.28 -2.12 -3.51
N PRO A 52 5.63 -1.97 -4.80
CA PRO A 52 6.77 -1.16 -5.23
C PRO A 52 6.64 0.30 -4.80
N ALA A 53 7.77 0.98 -4.63
CA ALA A 53 7.81 2.38 -4.21
C ALA A 53 7.01 3.29 -5.16
N ASP A 54 7.16 3.08 -6.47
CA ASP A 54 6.45 3.88 -7.49
C ASP A 54 4.92 3.72 -7.38
N THR A 55 4.44 2.52 -7.05
CA THR A 55 3.00 2.25 -6.89
C THR A 55 2.45 2.92 -5.62
N VAL A 56 3.21 2.87 -4.53
CA VAL A 56 2.82 3.57 -3.29
C VAL A 56 2.85 5.08 -3.52
N LEU A 57 3.85 5.60 -4.23
CA LEU A 57 3.94 7.02 -4.55
C LEU A 57 2.74 7.48 -5.39
N SER A 58 2.41 6.76 -6.47
CA SER A 58 1.23 7.09 -7.29
C SER A 58 -0.10 6.98 -6.54
N LEU A 59 -0.17 6.13 -5.53
CA LEU A 59 -1.35 6.02 -4.67
C LEU A 59 -1.47 7.22 -3.72
N LEU A 60 -0.35 7.71 -3.19
CA LEU A 60 -0.30 8.83 -2.25
C LEU A 60 -0.41 10.20 -2.93
N GLU A 61 0.08 10.34 -4.17
CA GLU A 61 -0.04 11.56 -5.00
C GLU A 61 -1.43 11.71 -5.63
N ALA A 62 -2.36 10.79 -5.35
CA ALA A 62 -3.69 10.81 -5.92
C ALA A 62 -4.57 11.88 -5.24
N ASP A 63 -4.99 12.90 -5.99
CA ASP A 63 -5.90 13.96 -5.50
C ASP A 63 -7.27 13.42 -5.04
N ASP A 64 -7.65 12.23 -5.51
CA ASP A 64 -8.91 11.56 -5.22
C ASP A 64 -8.82 10.54 -4.07
N LEU A 65 -7.71 10.54 -3.33
CA LEU A 65 -7.49 9.62 -2.22
C LEU A 65 -8.53 9.81 -1.10
N GLN A 66 -9.29 8.75 -0.81
CA GLN A 66 -10.31 8.76 0.24
C GLN A 66 -9.71 8.35 1.57
N VAL A 67 -9.38 9.33 2.42
CA VAL A 67 -8.82 9.13 3.76
C VAL A 67 -9.50 10.00 4.80
N ASP A 68 -9.65 9.46 6.00
CA ASP A 68 -10.25 10.20 7.12
C ASP A 68 -9.32 11.31 7.65
N SER A 69 -7.99 11.11 7.54
CA SER A 69 -7.00 12.07 8.00
C SER A 69 -5.62 11.87 7.34
N GLU A 70 -4.82 12.93 7.34
CA GLU A 70 -3.41 12.90 6.96
C GLU A 70 -2.58 11.95 7.86
N GLU A 71 -2.98 11.78 9.12
CA GLU A 71 -2.35 10.83 10.05
C GLU A 71 -2.45 9.38 9.54
N THR A 72 -3.55 9.03 8.87
CA THR A 72 -3.73 7.72 8.23
C THR A 72 -2.68 7.49 7.14
N VAL A 73 -2.38 8.53 6.36
CA VAL A 73 -1.35 8.49 5.31
C VAL A 73 0.06 8.32 5.91
N LEU A 74 0.39 9.09 6.95
CA LEU A 74 1.67 8.97 7.64
C LEU A 74 1.87 7.59 8.27
N LYS A 75 0.81 7.02 8.87
CA LYS A 75 0.82 5.64 9.39
C LYS A 75 1.04 4.61 8.28
N ALA A 76 0.44 4.82 7.10
CA ALA A 76 0.64 3.96 5.94
C ALA A 76 2.09 3.98 5.47
N ILE A 77 2.69 5.17 5.33
CA ILE A 77 4.11 5.33 4.97
C ILE A 77 5.00 4.63 6.00
N GLY A 78 4.77 4.87 7.29
CA GLY A 78 5.54 4.22 8.37
C GLY A 78 5.47 2.68 8.32
N ARG A 79 4.28 2.12 8.07
CA ARG A 79 4.09 0.68 7.90
C ARG A 79 4.81 0.14 6.66
N TRP A 80 4.83 0.88 5.55
CA TRP A 80 5.49 0.46 4.32
C TRP A 80 7.03 0.52 4.42
N VAL A 81 7.58 1.51 5.12
CA VAL A 81 9.03 1.68 5.34
C VAL A 81 9.59 0.64 6.31
N SER A 82 8.82 0.28 7.32
CA SER A 82 9.23 -0.66 8.37
C SER A 82 8.27 -1.85 8.46
N PRO A 83 8.22 -2.70 7.42
CA PRO A 83 7.42 -3.92 7.48
C PRO A 83 7.98 -4.80 8.61
N LEU A 84 7.15 -5.06 9.63
CA LEU A 84 7.51 -5.88 10.80
C LEU A 84 8.59 -5.24 11.71
N GLY A 85 8.75 -3.91 11.68
CA GLY A 85 9.65 -3.20 12.59
C GLY A 85 11.13 -3.18 12.15
N LYS A 86 11.45 -3.72 10.97
CA LYS A 86 12.79 -3.61 10.38
C LYS A 86 12.76 -2.54 9.27
N VAL A 87 13.49 -1.45 9.49
CA VAL A 87 13.60 -0.36 8.51
C VAL A 87 14.30 -0.88 7.26
N ASP A 88 13.63 -0.78 6.12
CA ASP A 88 14.25 -0.94 4.81
C ASP A 88 14.84 0.40 4.39
N GLU A 89 16.18 0.48 4.38
CA GLU A 89 16.92 1.72 4.10
C GLU A 89 16.67 2.25 2.68
N THR A 90 16.33 1.37 1.73
CA THR A 90 15.94 1.77 0.37
C THR A 90 14.57 2.43 0.38
N ARG A 91 13.62 1.85 1.10
CA ARG A 91 12.26 2.42 1.26
C ARG A 91 12.28 3.70 2.08
N PHE A 92 13.17 3.81 3.05
CA PHE A 92 13.35 5.02 3.86
C PHE A 92 13.67 6.24 2.98
N ARG A 93 14.56 6.09 1.98
CA ARG A 93 14.86 7.16 1.01
C ARG A 93 13.66 7.53 0.13
N HIS A 94 12.83 6.56 -0.23
CA HIS A 94 11.61 6.83 -1.02
C HIS A 94 10.52 7.50 -0.16
N ALA A 95 10.42 7.14 1.11
CA ALA A 95 9.47 7.75 2.03
C ALA A 95 9.81 9.22 2.33
N GLU A 96 11.08 9.61 2.30
CA GLU A 96 11.46 11.02 2.36
C GLU A 96 10.86 11.83 1.20
N ALA A 97 10.77 11.25 0.00
CA ALA A 97 10.11 11.88 -1.14
C ALA A 97 8.58 11.92 -0.96
N MET A 98 7.98 10.85 -0.43
CA MET A 98 6.53 10.80 -0.15
C MET A 98 6.11 11.81 0.92
N MET A 99 6.91 11.99 1.99
CA MET A 99 6.61 12.94 3.07
C MET A 99 6.70 14.41 2.64
N LYS A 100 7.34 14.73 1.51
CA LYS A 100 7.34 16.10 0.96
C LYS A 100 6.02 16.48 0.28
N GLN A 101 5.18 15.49 -0.05
CA GLN A 101 3.89 15.69 -0.71
C GLN A 101 2.71 15.73 0.27
N VAL A 102 2.93 15.28 1.50
CA VAL A 102 1.95 15.31 2.59
C VAL A 102 2.10 16.67 3.26
N GLN A 103 1.11 17.56 3.10
CA GLN A 103 1.17 18.99 3.47
C GLN A 103 0.04 19.39 4.41
#